data_AF-Q1AU78-F1
#
_entry.id   AF-Q1AU78-F1
#
_cell.length_a   1.000
_cell.length_b   1.000
_cell.length_c   1.000
_cell.angle_alpha   90.00
_cell.angle_beta   90.00
_cell.angle_gamma   90.00
#
_symmetry.space_group_name_H-M   'P 1'
#
loop_
_entity.id
_entity.type
_entity.pdbx_description
1 polymer ?
#
loop_
_entity_poly.entity_id
_entity_poly.type
_entity_poly.pdbx_seq_one_letter_code
_entity_poly.pdbx_strand_id
1 'polypeptide(L)'
;MVRPVRERVAGEEAPAGTVRVVDPHPLNWLFVTWNTMEEPVRTDERGRIVGACMEDSWWEGSTLVVRVREGVRFQDGEPLTAHSVERAFWEVQKWRAPHPPGTYLNFHPETRVEVADESTIRFRFPEPDGLALAKFRGFHIPSTRFWEEEGFGYRKYGTGEGHW
;
A
#
# COMPACT_ATOMS: atom_id res chain seq x y z
N MET A 1 10.03 -13.51 -59.46
CA MET A 1 10.22 -14.43 -58.31
C MET A 1 11.47 -13.98 -57.58
N VAL A 2 11.33 -13.23 -56.48
CA VAL A 2 12.47 -12.69 -55.72
C VAL A 2 12.44 -13.36 -54.35
N ARG A 3 13.49 -14.11 -54.02
CA ARG A 3 13.68 -14.67 -52.68
C ARG A 3 14.22 -13.57 -51.76
N PRO A 4 13.66 -13.33 -50.57
CA PRO A 4 14.26 -12.40 -49.64
C PRO A 4 15.48 -13.04 -48.99
N VAL A 5 16.59 -12.31 -49.00
CA VAL A 5 17.81 -12.60 -48.25
C VAL A 5 17.51 -12.32 -46.77
N ARG A 6 17.72 -13.31 -45.90
CA ARG A 6 17.70 -13.10 -44.45
C ARG A 6 19.01 -12.44 -44.04
N GLU A 7 18.97 -11.16 -43.66
CA GLU A 7 20.03 -10.57 -42.84
C GLU A 7 19.97 -11.20 -41.45
N ARG A 8 21.03 -11.90 -41.06
CA ARG A 8 21.27 -12.31 -39.68
C ARG A 8 21.91 -11.14 -38.96
N VAL A 9 21.13 -10.46 -38.12
CA VAL A 9 21.71 -9.73 -36.98
C VAL A 9 22.13 -10.77 -35.96
N ALA A 10 23.41 -10.79 -35.63
CA ALA A 10 23.98 -11.71 -34.67
C ALA A 10 23.50 -11.35 -33.25
N GLY A 11 22.97 -12.34 -32.52
CA GLY A 11 23.18 -12.42 -31.07
C GLY A 11 21.99 -12.27 -30.12
N GLU A 12 20.75 -12.07 -30.56
CA GLU A 12 19.58 -12.16 -29.66
C GLU A 12 18.47 -12.95 -30.37
N GLU A 13 18.08 -14.09 -29.80
CA GLU A 13 16.89 -14.80 -30.26
C GLU A 13 15.69 -13.86 -30.11
N ALA A 14 15.03 -13.52 -31.22
CA ALA A 14 13.80 -12.73 -31.18
C ALA A 14 12.79 -13.44 -30.26
N PRO A 15 12.16 -12.74 -29.30
CA PRO A 15 11.24 -13.37 -28.35
C PRO A 15 10.16 -14.16 -29.10
N ALA A 16 10.08 -15.46 -28.81
CA ALA A 16 9.08 -16.33 -29.39
C ALA A 16 7.72 -16.08 -28.72
N GLY A 17 6.85 -15.33 -29.39
CA GLY A 17 5.46 -15.15 -28.96
C GLY A 17 4.94 -13.71 -29.09
N THR A 18 3.65 -13.52 -28.75
CA THR A 18 3.02 -12.20 -28.68
C THR A 18 2.56 -11.97 -27.24
N VAL A 19 3.12 -10.97 -26.56
CA VAL A 19 2.58 -10.47 -25.29
C VAL A 19 1.41 -9.54 -25.63
N ARG A 20 0.19 -9.90 -25.22
CA ARG A 20 -0.98 -9.02 -25.29
C ARG A 20 -1.20 -8.38 -23.92
N VAL A 21 -0.86 -7.11 -23.78
CA VAL A 21 -1.26 -6.31 -22.63
C VAL A 21 -2.73 -5.96 -22.82
N VAL A 22 -3.62 -6.68 -22.11
CA VAL A 22 -5.08 -6.54 -22.28
C VAL A 22 -5.67 -5.40 -21.46
N ASP A 23 -4.94 -4.88 -20.48
CA ASP A 23 -5.34 -3.70 -19.71
C ASP A 23 -4.10 -2.89 -19.27
N PRO A 24 -3.74 -1.84 -20.04
CA PRO A 24 -2.58 -1.01 -19.76
C PRO A 24 -2.89 0.18 -18.84
N HIS A 25 -4.06 0.24 -18.20
CA HIS A 25 -4.46 1.45 -17.48
C HIS A 25 -3.49 1.72 -16.31
N PRO A 26 -2.87 2.92 -16.23
CA PRO A 26 -1.89 3.25 -15.18
C PRO A 26 -2.47 3.32 -13.76
N LEU A 27 -3.77 3.06 -13.61
CA LEU A 27 -4.49 3.04 -12.32
C LEU A 27 -4.95 1.64 -11.92
N ASN A 28 -4.65 0.58 -12.68
CA ASN A 28 -5.07 -0.77 -12.32
C ASN A 28 -4.53 -1.20 -10.96
N TRP A 29 -3.29 -0.81 -10.65
CA TRP A 29 -2.70 -1.05 -9.33
C TRP A 29 -3.59 -0.48 -8.22
N LEU A 30 -4.18 0.71 -8.40
CA LEU A 30 -5.06 1.34 -7.42
C LEU A 30 -6.35 0.54 -7.22
N PHE A 31 -6.92 -0.01 -8.30
CA PHE A 31 -8.10 -0.86 -8.20
C PHE A 31 -7.77 -2.22 -7.56
N VAL A 32 -6.60 -2.77 -7.84
CA VAL A 32 -6.14 -4.01 -7.20
C VAL A 32 -5.96 -3.77 -5.70
N THR A 33 -5.14 -2.80 -5.29
CA THR A 33 -4.91 -2.54 -3.85
C THR A 33 -6.20 -2.17 -3.14
N TRP A 34 -7.08 -1.40 -3.77
CA TRP A 34 -8.39 -1.08 -3.21
C TRP A 34 -9.20 -2.35 -2.88
N ASN A 35 -9.18 -3.37 -3.75
CA ASN A 35 -10.02 -4.54 -3.58
C ASN A 35 -9.33 -5.71 -2.85
N THR A 36 -8.00 -5.68 -2.69
CA THR A 36 -7.25 -6.82 -2.13
C THR A 36 -6.53 -6.52 -0.82
N MET A 37 -6.35 -5.25 -0.46
CA MET A 37 -5.61 -4.83 0.74
C MET A 37 -6.53 -4.21 1.79
N GLU A 38 -6.13 -4.25 3.05
CA GLU A 38 -6.84 -3.57 4.13
C GLU A 38 -6.40 -2.10 4.25
N GLU A 39 -7.29 -1.25 4.73
CA GLU A 39 -7.08 0.19 4.96
C GLU A 39 -7.80 0.60 6.26
N PRO A 40 -7.30 1.62 7.00
CA PRO A 40 -8.03 2.13 8.16
C PRO A 40 -9.41 2.64 7.80
N VAL A 41 -9.53 3.33 6.66
CA VAL A 41 -10.78 3.94 6.21
C VAL A 41 -11.08 3.54 4.77
N ARG A 42 -12.35 3.60 4.41
CA ARG A 42 -12.86 3.46 3.05
C ARG A 42 -13.72 4.65 2.68
N THR A 43 -14.26 4.63 1.47
CA THR A 43 -15.23 5.62 1.00
C THR A 43 -16.56 4.94 0.72
N ASP A 44 -17.66 5.52 1.21
CA ASP A 44 -19.00 5.06 0.87
C ASP A 44 -19.44 5.54 -0.53
N GLU A 45 -20.62 5.09 -0.97
CA GLU A 45 -21.20 5.44 -2.28
C GLU A 45 -21.39 6.95 -2.50
N ARG A 46 -21.37 7.75 -1.43
CA ARG A 46 -21.52 9.22 -1.47
C ARG A 46 -20.19 9.95 -1.43
N GLY A 47 -19.07 9.23 -1.45
CA GLY A 47 -17.74 9.84 -1.36
C GLY A 47 -17.33 10.20 0.07
N ARG A 48 -18.03 9.74 1.11
CA ARG A 48 -17.69 10.05 2.52
C ARG A 48 -16.69 9.05 3.05
N ILE A 49 -15.71 9.53 3.82
CA ILE A 49 -14.79 8.67 4.57
C ILE A 49 -15.56 7.92 5.66
N VAL A 50 -15.41 6.61 5.69
CA VAL A 50 -16.00 5.70 6.70
C VAL A 50 -14.92 4.78 7.26
N GLY A 51 -15.06 4.36 8.51
CA GLY A 51 -14.11 3.40 9.12
C GLY A 51 -14.19 2.03 8.45
N ALA A 52 -13.03 1.39 8.28
CA ALA A 52 -12.88 0.02 7.83
C ALA A 52 -12.19 -0.83 8.89
N CYS A 53 -10.88 -1.07 8.79
CA CYS A 53 -10.13 -1.71 9.88
C CYS A 53 -9.93 -0.73 11.06
N MET A 54 -10.13 0.57 10.87
CA MET A 54 -10.33 1.53 11.96
C MET A 54 -11.79 1.51 12.41
N GLU A 55 -12.00 1.22 13.69
CA GLU A 55 -13.30 1.32 14.33
C GLU A 55 -13.61 2.76 14.75
N ASP A 56 -12.62 3.46 15.31
CA ASP A 56 -12.80 4.81 15.87
C ASP A 56 -11.48 5.59 15.89
N SER A 57 -11.55 6.92 15.99
CA SER A 57 -10.36 7.77 16.15
C SER A 57 -10.67 9.12 16.79
N TRP A 58 -9.72 9.67 17.55
CA TRP A 58 -9.83 10.99 18.14
C TRP A 58 -8.47 11.67 18.30
N TRP A 59 -8.47 13.00 18.40
CA TRP A 59 -7.26 13.80 18.59
C TRP A 59 -6.99 14.09 20.07
N GLU A 60 -5.73 13.95 20.46
CA GLU A 60 -5.16 14.36 21.75
C GLU A 60 -3.96 15.28 21.47
N GLY A 61 -4.20 16.59 21.39
CA GLY A 61 -3.18 17.54 20.94
C GLY A 61 -2.77 17.27 19.49
N SER A 62 -1.48 16.98 19.26
CA SER A 62 -0.96 16.55 17.94
C SER A 62 -0.92 15.03 17.76
N THR A 63 -1.58 14.26 18.62
CA THR A 63 -1.66 12.80 18.51
C THR A 63 -3.03 12.37 18.00
N LEU A 64 -3.08 11.61 16.91
CA LEU A 64 -4.30 10.90 16.49
C LEU A 64 -4.27 9.51 17.11
N VAL A 65 -5.23 9.23 17.99
CA VAL A 65 -5.44 7.89 18.53
C VAL A 65 -6.40 7.15 17.61
N VAL A 66 -6.04 5.93 17.25
CA VAL A 66 -6.78 5.07 16.32
C VAL A 66 -7.08 3.76 17.03
N ARG A 67 -8.36 3.40 17.08
CA ARG A 67 -8.83 2.10 17.53
C ARG A 67 -9.05 1.20 16.33
N VAL A 68 -8.31 0.10 16.28
CA VAL A 68 -8.39 -0.96 15.28
C VAL A 68 -9.54 -1.90 15.64
N ARG A 69 -10.37 -2.23 14.65
CA ARG A 69 -11.51 -3.12 14.81
C ARG A 69 -11.04 -4.53 15.14
N GLU A 70 -11.55 -5.09 16.22
CA GLU A 70 -11.26 -6.47 16.62
C GLU A 70 -11.94 -7.50 15.71
N GLY A 71 -11.33 -8.68 15.59
CA GLY A 71 -11.87 -9.81 14.83
C GLY A 71 -11.65 -9.75 13.31
N VAL A 72 -11.03 -8.68 12.80
CA VAL A 72 -10.62 -8.59 11.38
C VAL A 72 -9.44 -9.54 11.13
N ARG A 73 -9.47 -10.23 9.99
CA ARG A 73 -8.42 -11.15 9.55
C ARG A 73 -8.05 -10.90 8.10
N PHE A 74 -6.78 -11.05 7.80
CA PHE A 74 -6.28 -11.09 6.44
C PHE A 74 -6.71 -12.39 5.73
N GLN A 75 -6.50 -12.44 4.42
CA GLN A 75 -6.90 -13.59 3.59
C GLN A 75 -6.17 -14.90 3.95
N ASP A 76 -4.99 -14.81 4.56
CA ASP A 76 -4.21 -15.95 5.08
C ASP A 76 -4.64 -16.36 6.52
N GLY A 77 -5.62 -15.68 7.09
CA GLY A 77 -6.16 -15.94 8.42
C GLY A 77 -5.43 -15.22 9.56
N GLU A 78 -4.33 -14.52 9.29
CA GLU A 78 -3.62 -13.72 10.30
C GLU A 78 -4.56 -12.61 10.85
N PRO A 79 -4.64 -12.40 12.18
CA PRO A 79 -5.37 -11.28 12.75
C PRO A 79 -4.79 -9.94 12.32
N LEU A 80 -5.65 -8.97 12.00
CA LEU A 80 -5.24 -7.58 11.83
C LEU A 80 -5.27 -6.88 13.20
N THR A 81 -4.12 -6.36 13.63
CA THR A 81 -3.96 -5.68 14.93
C THR A 81 -3.28 -4.32 14.76
N ALA A 82 -3.16 -3.57 15.85
CA ALA A 82 -2.37 -2.34 15.91
C ALA A 82 -0.92 -2.54 15.45
N HIS A 83 -0.33 -3.73 15.68
CA HIS A 83 1.01 -4.06 15.21
C HIS A 83 1.09 -4.18 13.68
N SER A 84 0.03 -4.66 13.01
CA SER A 84 -0.04 -4.69 11.55
C SER A 84 0.00 -3.26 10.97
N VAL A 85 -0.76 -2.35 11.60
CA VAL A 85 -0.81 -0.92 11.25
C VAL A 85 0.57 -0.26 11.45
N GLU A 86 1.23 -0.53 12.58
CA GLU A 86 2.58 -0.02 12.86
C GLU A 86 3.61 -0.49 11.83
N ARG A 87 3.63 -1.79 11.50
CA ARG A 87 4.54 -2.35 10.50
C ARG A 87 4.34 -1.69 9.15
N ALA A 88 3.09 -1.57 8.70
CA ALA A 88 2.77 -0.90 7.44
C ALA A 88 3.26 0.56 7.43
N PHE A 89 3.11 1.28 8.54
CA PHE A 89 3.57 2.66 8.65
C PHE A 89 5.09 2.76 8.43
N TRP A 90 5.85 1.92 9.12
CA TRP A 90 7.32 1.96 9.02
C TRP A 90 7.85 1.44 7.67
N GLU A 91 7.20 0.44 7.07
CA GLU A 91 7.61 -0.06 5.76
C GLU A 91 7.37 0.98 4.66
N VAL A 92 6.19 1.62 4.64
CA VAL A 92 5.83 2.62 3.63
C VAL A 92 6.71 3.88 3.73
N GLN A 93 7.10 4.28 4.95
CA GLN A 93 7.97 5.44 5.18
C GLN A 93 9.39 5.29 4.63
N LYS A 94 9.82 4.07 4.24
CA LYS A 94 11.11 3.85 3.58
C LYS A 94 11.14 4.42 2.16
N TRP A 95 9.99 4.69 1.54
CA TRP A 95 9.92 5.10 0.14
C TRP A 95 9.71 6.59 0.01
N ARG A 96 10.40 7.18 -0.98
CA ARG A 96 10.29 8.61 -1.26
C ARG A 96 8.91 8.97 -1.82
N ALA A 97 8.32 8.11 -2.64
CA ALA A 97 6.99 8.26 -3.23
C ALA A 97 6.27 6.91 -3.28
N PRO A 98 5.70 6.44 -2.14
CA PRO A 98 5.06 5.14 -2.10
C PRO A 98 3.80 5.05 -2.99
N HIS A 99 3.20 6.19 -3.33
CA HIS A 99 1.98 6.23 -4.14
C HIS A 99 2.25 7.00 -5.45
N PRO A 100 1.90 6.45 -6.63
CA PRO A 100 1.92 7.14 -7.92
C PRO A 100 1.24 8.52 -7.96
N PRO A 101 0.15 8.80 -7.19
CA PRO A 101 -0.41 10.13 -7.10
C PRO A 101 0.59 11.18 -6.56
N GLY A 102 1.56 10.79 -5.73
CA GLY A 102 2.65 11.65 -5.24
C GLY A 102 2.83 11.63 -3.72
N THR A 103 3.78 12.45 -3.24
CA THR A 103 4.20 12.50 -1.82
C THR A 103 3.20 13.13 -0.86
N TYR A 104 2.15 13.80 -1.35
CA TYR A 104 1.14 14.45 -0.51
C TYR A 104 0.27 13.46 0.28
N LEU A 105 0.28 12.18 -0.08
CA LEU A 105 -0.36 11.12 0.69
C LEU A 105 0.54 10.57 1.82
N ASN A 106 1.79 11.02 1.91
CA ASN A 106 2.70 10.57 2.95
C ASN A 106 2.40 11.27 4.28
N PHE A 107 2.59 10.53 5.37
CA PHE A 107 2.68 11.12 6.69
C PHE A 107 3.95 11.96 6.81
N HIS A 108 3.95 12.95 7.69
CA HIS A 108 5.15 13.74 7.93
C HIS A 108 6.31 12.82 8.34
N PRO A 109 7.55 12.99 7.85
CA PRO A 109 8.68 12.10 8.17
C PRO A 109 9.01 12.00 9.67
N GLU A 110 8.69 13.07 10.42
CA GLU A 110 8.87 13.12 11.87
C GLU A 110 7.68 12.55 12.66
N THR A 111 6.64 12.07 11.99
CA THR A 111 5.54 11.33 12.65
C THR A 111 6.11 10.09 13.33
N ARG A 112 5.63 9.81 14.52
CA ARG A 112 5.94 8.59 15.28
C ARG A 112 4.67 7.81 15.52
N VAL A 113 4.77 6.49 15.55
CA VAL A 113 3.68 5.61 15.95
C VAL A 113 4.06 4.85 17.21
N GLU A 114 3.07 4.57 18.05
CA GLU A 114 3.20 3.79 19.26
C GLU A 114 1.96 2.90 19.39
N VAL A 115 2.18 1.59 19.52
CA VAL A 115 1.13 0.64 19.86
C VAL A 115 0.89 0.69 21.37
N ALA A 116 -0.30 1.10 21.78
CA ALA A 116 -0.69 1.16 23.19
C ALA A 116 -1.18 -0.21 23.69
N ASP A 117 -1.88 -0.95 22.83
CA ASP A 117 -2.35 -2.32 23.02
C ASP A 117 -2.70 -2.97 21.67
N GLU A 118 -3.16 -4.23 21.66
CA GLU A 118 -3.47 -5.00 20.44
C GLU A 118 -4.44 -4.30 19.48
N SER A 119 -5.33 -3.44 19.98
CA SER A 119 -6.34 -2.75 19.18
C SER A 119 -6.20 -1.23 19.19
N THR A 120 -5.12 -0.67 19.74
CA THR A 120 -4.93 0.78 19.85
C THR A 120 -3.53 1.21 19.41
N ILE A 121 -3.48 2.15 18.46
CA ILE A 121 -2.25 2.77 17.98
C ILE A 121 -2.35 4.29 18.01
N ARG A 122 -1.25 4.96 18.34
CA ARG A 122 -1.16 6.41 18.50
C ARG A 122 -0.20 6.99 17.47
N PHE A 123 -0.70 7.82 16.57
CA PHE A 123 0.10 8.57 15.60
C PHE A 123 0.43 9.95 16.15
N ARG A 124 1.67 10.17 16.58
CA ARG A 124 2.17 11.44 17.10
C ARG A 124 2.75 12.26 15.96
N PHE A 125 2.08 13.33 15.59
CA PHE A 125 2.54 14.26 14.54
C PHE A 125 3.32 15.44 15.17
N PRO A 126 4.26 16.06 14.44
CA PRO A 126 4.89 17.31 14.86
C PRO A 126 3.87 18.43 15.04
N GLU A 127 2.86 18.46 14.18
CA GLU A 127 1.72 19.37 14.21
C GLU A 127 0.45 18.59 13.82
N PRO A 128 -0.75 18.98 14.29
CA PRO A 128 -1.98 18.31 13.91
C PRO A 128 -2.17 18.24 12.38
N ASP A 129 -2.25 17.03 11.83
CA ASP A 129 -2.44 16.79 10.40
C ASP A 129 -3.93 16.60 10.07
N GLY A 130 -4.58 17.68 9.65
CA GLY A 130 -5.99 17.66 9.26
C GLY A 130 -6.31 16.73 8.07
N LEU A 131 -5.30 16.28 7.32
CA LEU A 131 -5.44 15.33 6.22
C LEU A 131 -5.14 13.88 6.63
N ALA A 132 -4.83 13.60 7.90
CA ALA A 132 -4.45 12.26 8.35
C ALA A 132 -5.47 11.17 7.92
N LEU A 133 -6.77 11.43 8.10
CA LEU A 133 -7.82 10.50 7.68
C LEU A 133 -7.89 10.33 6.15
N ALA A 134 -7.60 11.37 5.38
CA ALA A 134 -7.54 11.27 3.92
C ALA A 134 -6.32 10.45 3.47
N LYS A 135 -5.18 10.60 4.17
CA LYS A 135 -3.96 9.82 3.92
C LYS A 135 -4.15 8.34 4.23
N PHE A 136 -4.99 8.00 5.21
CA PHE A 136 -5.35 6.60 5.49
C PHE A 136 -6.00 5.88 4.30
N ARG A 137 -6.60 6.59 3.34
CA ARG A 137 -7.15 5.99 2.11
C ARG A 137 -6.07 5.41 1.19
N GLY A 138 -4.85 5.92 1.25
CA GLY A 138 -3.70 5.35 0.52
C GLY A 138 -2.87 4.41 1.39
N PHE A 139 -3.22 4.26 2.67
CA PHE A 139 -2.40 3.55 3.63
C PHE A 139 -2.80 2.07 3.68
N HIS A 140 -2.20 1.28 2.79
CA HIS A 140 -2.48 -0.15 2.69
C HIS A 140 -1.77 -0.93 3.80
N ILE A 141 -2.52 -1.81 4.45
CA ILE A 141 -2.06 -2.67 5.55
C ILE A 141 -2.14 -4.12 5.07
N PRO A 142 -0.99 -4.79 4.89
CA PRO A 142 -0.96 -6.20 4.53
C PRO A 142 -0.53 -7.10 5.70
N SER A 143 -0.73 -8.40 5.51
CA SER A 143 -0.30 -9.45 6.43
C SER A 143 1.22 -9.61 6.46
N THR A 144 1.71 -10.33 7.46
CA THR A 144 3.13 -10.70 7.60
C THR A 144 3.64 -11.45 6.37
N ARG A 145 2.84 -12.37 5.84
CA ARG A 145 3.19 -13.16 4.66
C ARG A 145 3.45 -12.29 3.44
N PHE A 146 2.65 -11.24 3.24
CA PHE A 146 2.91 -10.30 2.17
C PHE A 146 4.28 -9.63 2.35
N TRP A 147 4.65 -9.18 3.54
CA TRP A 147 5.96 -8.54 3.74
C TRP A 147 7.14 -9.49 3.56
N GLU A 148 6.96 -10.77 3.90
CA GLU A 148 8.06 -11.72 4.01
C GLU A 148 8.21 -12.61 2.78
N GLU A 149 7.13 -12.92 2.07
CA GLU A 149 7.13 -13.95 1.02
C GLU A 149 6.68 -13.40 -0.34
N GLU A 150 5.55 -12.71 -0.38
CA GLU A 150 4.84 -12.43 -1.64
C GLU A 150 5.05 -11.00 -2.16
N GLY A 151 5.15 -10.03 -1.26
CA GLY A 151 4.96 -8.60 -1.53
C GLY A 151 6.18 -7.86 -2.07
N PHE A 152 5.90 -6.84 -2.87
CA PHE A 152 6.81 -5.82 -3.43
C PHE A 152 8.02 -6.31 -4.22
N GLY A 153 8.17 -7.62 -4.40
CA GLY A 153 9.38 -8.21 -4.90
C GLY A 153 10.64 -7.71 -4.19
N TYR A 154 10.58 -7.20 -2.95
CA TYR A 154 11.77 -6.67 -2.25
C TYR A 154 12.86 -7.72 -2.14
N ARG A 155 12.48 -8.94 -1.75
CA ARG A 155 13.36 -10.11 -1.77
C ARG A 155 13.96 -10.41 -3.15
N LYS A 156 13.27 -10.02 -4.23
CA LYS A 156 13.61 -10.34 -5.61
C LYS A 156 14.36 -9.22 -6.34
N TYR A 157 14.07 -7.95 -6.03
CA TYR A 157 14.46 -6.77 -6.80
C TYR A 157 15.15 -5.69 -5.95
N GLY A 158 15.10 -5.79 -4.61
CA GLY A 158 15.70 -4.81 -3.71
C GLY A 158 14.95 -3.47 -3.61
N THR A 159 13.84 -3.30 -4.35
CA THR A 159 12.96 -2.14 -4.32
C THR A 159 11.51 -2.55 -4.59
N GLY A 160 10.55 -1.89 -3.94
CA GLY A 160 9.11 -1.98 -4.19
C GLY A 160 8.58 -0.81 -5.02
N GLU A 161 9.43 0.17 -5.36
CA GLU A 161 9.05 1.30 -6.21
C GLU A 161 8.70 0.79 -7.61
N GLY A 162 7.42 0.92 -7.99
CA GLY A 162 6.91 0.44 -9.28
C GLY A 162 6.67 -1.08 -9.36
N HIS A 163 6.75 -1.80 -8.24
CA HIS A 163 6.60 -3.27 -8.19
C HIS A 163 5.51 -3.71 -7.21
N TRP A 164 4.34 -3.06 -7.33
CA TRP A 164 3.09 -3.44 -6.65
C TRP A 164 2.39 -4.59 -7.38
#